data_AF-A0A2E8YWF8-F1
#
_entry.id   AF-A0A2E8YWF8-F1
#
_cell.length_a   1.000
_cell.length_b   1.000
_cell.length_c   1.000
_cell.angle_alpha   90.00
_cell.angle_beta   90.00
_cell.angle_gamma   90.00
#
_symmetry.space_group_name_H-M   'P 1'
#
loop_
_entity.id
_entity.type
_entity.pdbx_description
1 polymer ?
#
loop_
_entity_poly.entity_id
_entity_poly.type
_entity_poly.pdbx_seq_one_letter_code
_entity_poly.pdbx_strand_id
1 'polypeptide(L)'
;MQPGEFYNIERYPQIQGGGGSLYIEIPASMVPETLDFLDATGANVEALPVITIEAGVVGRPGLSGPIEFQRKKGGRMRIARQNRQQTSSARHPAWTAARGFPTAPDDVANKEAALPYFPQGGLRIYIAKTFDGEYFAGFTKGPRPASVTINSPMFKLYPQGKIVGGVINE
;
A
#
# COMPACT_ATOMS: atom_id res chain seq x y z
N MET A 1 3.26 4.56 -4.09
CA MET A 1 4.15 3.39 -4.15
C MET A 1 5.29 3.69 -5.12
N GLN A 2 6.51 3.31 -4.79
CA GLN A 2 7.68 3.45 -5.66
C GLN A 2 7.94 2.17 -6.48
N PRO A 3 8.65 2.25 -7.62
CA PRO A 3 8.98 1.06 -8.43
C PRO A 3 9.72 -0.05 -7.65
N GLY A 4 10.59 0.32 -6.71
CA GLY A 4 11.27 -0.65 -5.85
C GLY A 4 10.31 -1.41 -4.93
N GLU A 5 9.30 -0.74 -4.39
CA GLU A 5 8.24 -1.39 -3.59
C GLU A 5 7.37 -2.30 -4.45
N PHE A 6 7.07 -1.89 -5.69
CA PHE A 6 6.34 -2.71 -6.65
C PHE A 6 7.10 -4.00 -6.98
N TYR A 7 8.38 -3.91 -7.33
CA TYR A 7 9.24 -5.09 -7.52
C TYR A 7 9.21 -6.02 -6.30
N ASN A 8 9.35 -5.45 -5.10
CA ASN A 8 9.36 -6.20 -3.84
C ASN A 8 8.09 -7.01 -3.58
N ILE A 9 6.91 -6.48 -3.94
CA ILE A 9 5.65 -7.21 -3.80
C ILE A 9 5.36 -8.15 -4.98
N GLU A 10 6.09 -8.03 -6.09
CA GLU A 10 5.85 -8.87 -7.28
C GLU A 10 6.87 -9.99 -7.47
N ARG A 11 8.09 -9.87 -6.95
CA ARG A 11 9.17 -10.86 -7.14
C ARG A 11 8.92 -12.19 -6.43
N TYR A 12 9.62 -13.24 -6.84
CA TYR A 12 9.65 -14.49 -6.07
C TYR A 12 10.22 -14.23 -4.66
N PRO A 13 9.63 -14.80 -3.59
CA PRO A 13 9.98 -14.43 -2.21
C PRO A 13 11.45 -14.71 -1.86
N GLN A 14 11.95 -15.87 -2.32
CA GLN A 14 13.32 -16.31 -2.08
C GLN A 14 14.24 -15.80 -3.21
N ILE A 15 15.27 -15.04 -2.85
CA ILE A 15 16.30 -14.61 -3.79
C ILE A 15 17.68 -14.93 -3.21
N GLN A 16 18.65 -15.15 -4.10
CA GLN A 16 20.04 -15.37 -3.74
C GLN A 16 20.58 -14.11 -3.04
N GLY A 17 21.09 -14.25 -1.80
CA GLY A 17 21.58 -13.13 -0.99
C GLY A 17 20.60 -12.57 0.05
N GLY A 18 19.38 -13.12 0.17
CA GLY A 18 18.44 -12.84 1.28
C GLY A 18 17.09 -12.24 0.85
N GLY A 19 16.03 -12.57 1.59
CA GLY A 19 14.64 -12.24 1.24
C GLY A 19 14.25 -10.80 1.57
N GLY A 20 14.69 -9.82 0.77
CA GLY A 20 14.37 -8.39 0.89
C GLY A 20 12.88 -8.04 1.12
N SER A 21 12.54 -6.76 1.29
CA SER A 21 11.17 -6.33 1.61
C SER A 21 10.09 -7.01 0.75
N LEU A 22 9.03 -7.54 1.37
CA LEU A 22 7.87 -8.19 0.72
C LEU A 22 6.54 -7.50 1.12
N TYR A 23 6.65 -6.25 1.52
CA TYR A 23 5.63 -5.41 2.15
C TYR A 23 5.72 -3.99 1.59
N ILE A 24 4.70 -3.18 1.90
CA ILE A 24 4.71 -1.74 1.61
C ILE A 24 5.22 -1.02 2.87
N GLU A 25 6.17 -0.10 2.72
CA GLU A 25 6.78 0.56 3.87
C GLU A 25 6.00 1.82 4.29
N ILE A 26 5.92 2.04 5.59
CA ILE A 26 5.40 3.27 6.19
C ILE A 26 6.58 3.94 6.93
N PRO A 27 7.07 5.10 6.45
CA PRO A 27 8.22 5.78 7.05
C PRO A 27 7.87 6.29 8.45
N ALA A 28 8.89 6.42 9.31
CA ALA A 28 8.71 6.79 10.71
C ALA A 28 7.98 8.15 10.86
N SER A 29 8.23 9.08 9.93
CA SER A 29 7.57 10.38 9.88
C SER A 29 6.05 10.32 9.70
N MET A 30 5.52 9.21 9.16
CA MET A 30 4.08 9.02 8.94
C MET A 30 3.43 8.13 10.00
N VAL A 31 4.21 7.51 10.88
CA VAL A 31 3.67 6.55 11.85
C VAL A 31 2.66 7.19 12.82
N PRO A 32 2.89 8.40 13.38
CA PRO A 32 1.89 9.02 14.25
C PRO A 32 0.53 9.21 13.58
N GLU A 33 0.51 9.73 12.35
CA GLU A 33 -0.72 9.93 11.58
C GLU A 33 -1.37 8.60 11.17
N THR A 34 -0.56 7.58 10.87
CA THR A 34 -1.05 6.24 10.57
C THR A 34 -1.72 5.61 11.79
N LEU A 35 -1.13 5.77 12.98
CA LEU A 35 -1.72 5.26 14.21
C LEU A 35 -3.02 5.98 14.54
N ASP A 36 -3.10 7.29 14.31
CA ASP A 36 -4.34 8.05 14.48
C ASP A 36 -5.45 7.55 13.54
N PHE A 37 -5.14 7.36 12.25
CA PHE A 37 -6.06 6.75 11.28
C PHE A 37 -6.57 5.36 11.69
N LEU A 38 -5.74 4.60 12.43
CA LEU A 38 -6.03 3.25 12.91
C LEU A 38 -6.65 3.22 14.33
N ASP A 39 -7.09 4.35 14.88
CA ASP A 39 -7.62 4.48 16.26
C ASP A 39 -6.64 3.99 17.35
N ALA A 40 -5.34 4.12 17.08
CA ALA A 40 -4.24 3.72 17.97
C ALA A 40 -3.37 4.91 18.37
N THR A 41 -3.95 6.11 18.45
CA THR A 41 -3.26 7.37 18.75
C THR A 41 -2.44 7.26 20.04
N GLY A 42 -1.17 7.69 19.97
CA GLY A 42 -0.25 7.65 21.12
C GLY A 42 0.30 6.26 21.46
N ALA A 43 -0.03 5.21 20.71
CA ALA A 43 0.52 3.88 20.95
C ALA A 43 2.04 3.84 20.76
N ASN A 44 2.73 3.09 21.61
CA ASN A 44 4.17 2.86 21.49
C ASN A 44 4.46 1.89 20.33
N VAL A 45 4.98 2.43 19.22
CA VAL A 45 5.33 1.68 17.99
C VAL A 45 6.23 0.48 18.27
N GLU A 46 7.19 0.61 19.21
CA GLU A 46 8.15 -0.45 19.50
C GLU A 46 7.52 -1.62 20.25
N ALA A 47 6.38 -1.41 20.92
CA ALA A 47 5.61 -2.43 21.63
C ALA A 47 4.28 -2.78 20.93
N LEU A 48 4.03 -2.22 19.75
CA LEU A 48 2.75 -2.33 19.07
C LEU A 48 2.48 -3.78 18.62
N PRO A 49 1.31 -4.37 18.96
CA PRO A 49 0.87 -5.62 18.35
C PRO A 49 0.58 -5.44 16.86
N VAL A 50 0.31 -6.53 16.15
CA VAL A 50 -0.21 -6.43 14.77
C VAL A 50 -1.60 -5.79 14.83
N ILE A 51 -1.79 -4.70 14.08
CA ILE A 51 -3.11 -4.10 13.88
C ILE A 51 -3.66 -4.67 12.58
N THR A 52 -4.84 -5.29 12.64
CA THR A 52 -5.54 -5.79 11.46
C THR A 52 -6.85 -5.05 11.31
N ILE A 53 -7.06 -4.45 10.14
CA ILE A 53 -8.37 -3.91 9.75
C ILE A 53 -9.00 -4.82 8.69
N GLU A 54 -10.32 -4.95 8.72
CA GLU A 54 -11.08 -5.50 7.60
C GLU A 54 -11.52 -4.34 6.70
N ALA A 55 -11.06 -4.35 5.45
CA ALA A 55 -11.37 -3.30 4.50
C ALA A 55 -12.28 -3.83 3.37
N GLY A 56 -13.30 -3.07 3.00
CA GLY A 56 -14.10 -3.33 1.80
C GLY A 56 -13.33 -2.97 0.52
N VAL A 57 -13.74 -3.52 -0.62
CA VAL A 57 -13.22 -3.15 -1.94
C VAL A 57 -14.06 -2.01 -2.51
N VAL A 58 -13.44 -0.87 -2.80
CA VAL A 58 -14.13 0.28 -3.43
C VAL A 58 -14.82 -0.14 -4.73
N GLY A 59 -16.11 0.21 -4.84
CA GLY A 59 -16.95 -0.10 -6.00
C GLY A 59 -17.40 -1.56 -6.11
N ARG A 60 -17.17 -2.40 -5.08
CA ARG A 60 -17.57 -3.81 -5.04
C ARG A 60 -18.17 -4.20 -3.69
N PRO A 61 -19.48 -3.93 -3.48
CA PRO A 61 -20.17 -4.33 -2.25
C PRO A 61 -20.03 -5.83 -1.97
N GLY A 62 -19.89 -6.18 -0.70
CA GLY A 62 -19.80 -7.57 -0.23
C GLY A 62 -18.43 -8.24 -0.43
N LEU A 63 -17.44 -7.55 -0.98
CA LEU A 63 -16.06 -8.05 -1.06
C LEU A 63 -15.16 -7.25 -0.11
N SER A 64 -14.47 -7.95 0.79
CA SER A 64 -13.54 -7.38 1.75
C SER A 64 -12.32 -8.29 1.96
N GLY A 65 -11.32 -7.79 2.66
CA GLY A 65 -10.25 -8.61 3.22
C GLY A 65 -9.39 -7.87 4.24
N PRO A 66 -8.50 -8.62 4.91
CA PRO A 66 -7.66 -8.06 5.95
C PRO A 66 -6.54 -7.20 5.37
N ILE A 67 -6.16 -6.16 6.12
CA ILE A 67 -4.92 -5.40 5.92
C ILE A 67 -4.18 -5.37 7.25
N GLU A 68 -3.00 -5.99 7.27
CA GLU A 68 -2.14 -6.07 8.46
C GLU A 68 -1.11 -4.94 8.48
N PHE A 69 -1.09 -4.19 9.57
CA PHE A 69 -0.06 -3.20 9.91
C PHE A 69 0.86 -3.76 10.98
N GLN A 70 2.16 -3.75 10.71
CA GLN A 70 3.16 -4.32 11.61
C GLN A 70 4.29 -3.33 11.87
N ARG A 71 4.83 -3.35 13.09
CA ARG A 71 6.01 -2.56 13.47
C ARG A 71 7.26 -3.01 12.70
N LYS A 72 8.23 -2.11 12.62
CA LYS A 72 9.49 -2.30 11.92
C LYS A 72 10.62 -1.55 12.64
N LYS A 73 11.85 -2.04 12.47
CA LYS A 73 13.04 -1.40 13.08
C LYS A 73 13.15 0.08 12.70
N GLY A 74 13.50 0.89 13.70
CA GLY A 74 13.72 2.33 13.58
C GLY A 74 12.40 3.13 13.61
N GLY A 75 11.45 2.73 14.45
CA GLY A 75 10.17 3.44 14.60
C GLY A 75 9.30 3.47 13.33
N ARG A 76 9.49 2.54 12.39
CA ARG A 76 8.72 2.45 11.14
C ARG A 76 7.58 1.46 11.28
N MET A 77 6.65 1.51 10.33
CA MET A 77 5.63 0.48 10.16
C MET A 77 5.66 -0.09 8.74
N ARG A 78 4.86 -1.12 8.49
CA ARG A 78 4.64 -1.70 7.17
C ARG A 78 3.21 -2.21 7.03
N ILE A 79 2.71 -2.18 5.80
CA ILE A 79 1.55 -2.99 5.40
C ILE A 79 2.10 -4.35 5.00
N ALA A 80 1.89 -5.36 5.84
CA ALA A 80 2.54 -6.66 5.74
C ALA A 80 1.86 -7.60 4.73
N ARG A 81 2.53 -8.69 4.37
CA ARG A 81 1.97 -9.80 3.56
C ARG A 81 1.49 -9.41 2.16
N GLN A 82 2.13 -8.41 1.56
CA GLN A 82 1.71 -7.84 0.28
C GLN A 82 2.34 -8.52 -0.94
N ASN A 83 3.37 -9.34 -0.80
CA ASN A 83 3.91 -10.08 -1.94
C ASN A 83 2.90 -11.14 -2.47
N ARG A 84 2.62 -11.18 -3.78
CA ARG A 84 1.60 -12.09 -4.34
C ARG A 84 2.06 -13.53 -4.47
N GLN A 85 3.37 -13.76 -4.57
CA GLN A 85 3.96 -15.07 -4.82
C GLN A 85 4.26 -15.83 -3.52
N GLN A 86 4.17 -15.18 -2.35
CA GLN A 86 4.38 -15.84 -1.06
C GLN A 86 3.16 -16.67 -0.65
N THR A 87 3.37 -17.89 -0.14
CA THR A 87 2.28 -18.77 0.34
C THR A 87 1.47 -18.13 1.46
N SER A 88 2.12 -17.35 2.33
CA SER A 88 1.48 -16.59 3.39
C SER A 88 0.93 -15.25 2.93
N SER A 89 0.72 -15.01 1.63
CA SER A 89 0.19 -13.73 1.16
C SER A 89 -1.18 -13.48 1.77
N ALA A 90 -1.43 -12.23 2.13
CA ALA A 90 -2.75 -11.73 2.50
C ALA A 90 -2.99 -10.42 1.75
N ARG A 91 -2.56 -10.35 0.48
CA ARG A 91 -2.77 -9.16 -0.33
C ARG A 91 -4.26 -8.89 -0.46
N HIS A 92 -4.65 -7.66 -0.15
CA HIS A 92 -6.06 -7.26 -0.17
C HIS A 92 -6.70 -7.48 -1.56
N PRO A 93 -7.97 -7.95 -1.66
CA PRO A 93 -8.62 -8.22 -2.95
C PRO A 93 -8.68 -7.01 -3.91
N ALA A 94 -8.66 -5.78 -3.38
CA ALA A 94 -8.59 -4.57 -4.19
C ALA A 94 -7.29 -4.43 -4.98
N TRP A 95 -6.21 -5.10 -4.57
CA TRP A 95 -4.86 -4.96 -5.13
C TRP A 95 -4.46 -6.19 -5.95
N THR A 96 -5.42 -6.77 -6.68
CA THR A 96 -5.23 -7.97 -7.49
C THR A 96 -5.31 -7.66 -8.99
N ALA A 97 -4.67 -8.51 -9.81
CA ALA A 97 -4.72 -8.41 -11.27
C ALA A 97 -6.16 -8.43 -11.81
N ALA A 98 -7.02 -9.25 -11.22
CA ALA A 98 -8.45 -9.33 -11.55
C ALA A 98 -9.22 -8.00 -11.32
N ARG A 99 -8.66 -7.08 -10.53
CA ARG A 99 -9.18 -5.72 -10.32
C ARG A 99 -8.40 -4.65 -11.10
N GLY A 100 -7.47 -5.05 -11.98
CA GLY A 100 -6.67 -4.16 -12.79
C GLY A 100 -5.44 -3.59 -12.08
N PHE A 101 -5.10 -4.11 -10.89
CA PHE A 101 -3.85 -3.79 -10.22
C PHE A 101 -2.68 -4.30 -11.11
N PRO A 102 -1.60 -3.52 -11.30
CA PRO A 102 -0.50 -3.93 -12.16
C PRO A 102 0.16 -5.22 -11.63
N THR A 103 0.73 -6.01 -12.54
CA THR A 103 1.36 -7.29 -12.24
C THR A 103 2.60 -7.44 -13.10
N ALA A 104 3.71 -7.86 -12.50
CA ALA A 104 4.92 -8.23 -13.23
C ALA A 104 4.97 -9.75 -13.42
N PRO A 105 5.74 -10.28 -14.39
CA PRO A 105 5.98 -11.72 -14.52
C PRO A 105 6.55 -12.35 -13.25
N ASP A 106 6.30 -13.65 -13.06
CA ASP A 106 6.72 -14.39 -11.85
C ASP A 106 8.25 -14.44 -11.68
N ASP A 107 8.98 -14.40 -12.79
CA ASP A 107 10.43 -14.51 -12.89
C ASP A 107 11.17 -13.16 -12.89
N VAL A 108 10.50 -12.07 -12.50
CA VAL A 108 11.11 -10.74 -12.46
C VAL A 108 12.31 -10.69 -11.50
N ALA A 109 13.51 -10.51 -12.05
CA ALA A 109 14.76 -10.68 -11.32
C ALA A 109 15.20 -9.46 -10.50
N ASN A 110 14.78 -8.25 -10.88
CA ASN A 110 15.18 -7.00 -10.24
C ASN A 110 14.19 -5.86 -10.53
N LYS A 111 14.42 -4.70 -9.92
CA LYS A 111 13.59 -3.49 -10.07
C LYS A 111 13.56 -3.01 -11.52
N GLU A 112 14.69 -3.06 -12.22
CA GLU A 112 14.82 -2.65 -13.62
C GLU A 112 13.96 -3.52 -14.55
N ALA A 113 13.92 -4.84 -14.31
CA ALA A 113 13.05 -5.77 -15.03
C ALA A 113 11.56 -5.61 -14.67
N ALA A 114 11.24 -5.15 -13.46
CA ALA A 114 9.86 -4.86 -13.03
C ALA A 114 9.32 -3.53 -13.57
N LEU A 115 10.21 -2.59 -13.90
CA LEU A 115 9.86 -1.22 -14.26
C LEU A 115 8.88 -1.10 -15.44
N PRO A 116 8.98 -1.89 -16.53
CA PRO A 116 8.01 -1.85 -17.63
C PRO A 116 6.57 -2.16 -17.24
N TYR A 117 6.37 -2.88 -16.13
CA TYR A 117 5.05 -3.25 -15.61
C TYR A 117 4.52 -2.26 -14.56
N PHE A 118 5.37 -1.34 -14.10
CA PHE A 118 4.97 -0.26 -13.22
C PHE A 118 4.25 0.83 -14.04
N PRO A 119 3.01 1.23 -13.68
CA PRO A 119 2.25 2.17 -14.49
C PRO A 119 2.96 3.51 -14.71
N GLN A 120 3.04 3.95 -15.97
CA GLN A 120 3.51 5.29 -16.31
C GLN A 120 2.66 6.34 -15.56
N GLY A 121 3.30 7.34 -14.98
CA GLY A 121 2.61 8.34 -14.15
C GLY A 121 2.35 7.88 -12.71
N GLY A 122 2.57 6.61 -12.37
CA GLY A 122 2.64 6.10 -11.01
C GLY A 122 1.51 5.15 -10.58
N LEU A 123 1.70 4.53 -9.41
CA LEU A 123 0.74 3.67 -8.72
C LEU A 123 0.53 4.19 -7.29
N ARG A 124 -0.74 4.44 -6.93
CA ARG A 124 -1.12 4.84 -5.57
C ARG A 124 -2.11 3.85 -5.02
N ILE A 125 -1.78 3.30 -3.87
CA ILE A 125 -2.69 2.53 -3.04
C ILE A 125 -3.27 3.50 -2.02
N TYR A 126 -4.56 3.37 -1.74
CA TYR A 126 -5.21 4.14 -0.70
C TYR A 126 -6.11 3.24 0.15
N ILE A 127 -6.26 3.63 1.41
CA ILE A 127 -7.21 3.08 2.37
C ILE A 127 -8.00 4.28 2.88
N ALA A 128 -9.31 4.25 2.75
CA ALA A 128 -10.23 5.26 3.25
C ALA A 128 -10.94 4.71 4.50
N LYS A 129 -11.28 5.62 5.41
CA LYS A 129 -12.09 5.32 6.60
C LYS A 129 -13.32 6.20 6.56
N THR A 130 -14.50 5.63 6.77
CA THR A 130 -15.75 6.39 6.84
C THR A 130 -15.91 7.02 8.23
N PHE A 131 -16.85 7.96 8.36
CA PHE A 131 -17.21 8.53 9.66
C PHE A 131 -17.74 7.48 10.65
N ASP A 132 -18.34 6.40 10.14
CA ASP A 132 -18.82 5.27 10.93
C ASP A 132 -17.69 4.28 11.30
N GLY A 133 -16.44 4.57 10.90
CA GLY A 133 -15.26 3.78 11.21
C GLY A 133 -14.99 2.61 10.26
N GLU A 134 -15.75 2.47 9.17
CA GLU A 134 -15.56 1.41 8.18
C GLU A 134 -14.37 1.71 7.27
N TYR A 135 -13.57 0.68 6.97
CA TYR A 135 -12.42 0.82 6.09
C TYR A 135 -12.73 0.35 4.67
N PHE A 136 -12.18 1.04 3.67
CA PHE A 136 -12.24 0.66 2.26
C PHE A 136 -10.88 0.82 1.60
N ALA A 137 -10.49 -0.12 0.75
CA ALA A 137 -9.23 -0.07 0.04
C ALA A 137 -9.41 -0.04 -1.47
N GLY A 138 -8.49 0.66 -2.12
CA GLY A 138 -8.44 0.80 -3.57
C GLY A 138 -7.06 1.20 -4.07
N PHE A 139 -6.98 1.50 -5.36
CA PHE A 139 -5.77 2.04 -5.96
C PHE A 139 -6.12 2.93 -7.16
N THR A 140 -5.18 3.79 -7.54
CA THR A 140 -5.18 4.53 -8.80
C THR A 140 -3.84 4.31 -9.52
N LYS A 141 -3.87 4.38 -10.84
CA LYS A 141 -2.69 4.25 -11.69
C LYS A 141 -2.74 5.26 -12.82
N GLY A 142 -1.58 5.63 -13.35
CA GLY A 142 -1.51 6.62 -14.42
C GLY A 142 -1.14 8.02 -13.94
N PRO A 143 -1.06 9.00 -14.86
CA PRO A 143 -0.97 10.41 -14.50
C PRO A 143 -2.24 10.89 -13.78
N ARG A 144 -2.15 12.03 -13.10
CA ARG A 144 -3.32 12.70 -12.53
C ARG A 144 -4.33 13.02 -13.64
N PRO A 145 -5.60 12.60 -13.53
CA PRO A 145 -6.63 12.99 -14.50
C PRO A 145 -6.80 14.51 -14.54
N ALA A 146 -7.03 15.07 -15.73
CA ALA A 146 -7.20 16.52 -15.91
C ALA A 146 -8.41 17.08 -15.12
N SER A 147 -9.40 16.24 -14.84
CA SER A 147 -10.59 16.59 -14.04
C SER A 147 -10.30 16.73 -12.53
N VAL A 148 -9.17 16.22 -12.04
CA VAL A 148 -8.78 16.32 -10.62
C VAL A 148 -8.08 17.65 -10.38
N THR A 149 -8.85 18.65 -9.92
CA THR A 149 -8.38 20.00 -9.61
C THR A 149 -7.78 20.09 -8.20
N ILE A 150 -7.09 21.19 -7.88
CA ILE A 150 -6.43 21.40 -6.57
C ILE A 150 -7.38 21.35 -5.37
N ASN A 151 -8.67 21.64 -5.60
CA ASN A 151 -9.71 21.60 -4.58
C ASN A 151 -10.32 20.20 -4.42
N SER A 152 -9.92 19.22 -5.22
CA SER A 152 -10.41 17.85 -5.09
C SER A 152 -9.68 17.13 -3.95
N PRO A 153 -10.38 16.43 -3.04
CA PRO A 153 -9.81 15.44 -2.12
C PRO A 153 -8.78 14.52 -2.77
N MET A 154 -9.11 14.07 -3.99
CA MET A 154 -8.31 13.14 -4.78
C MET A 154 -7.00 13.77 -5.27
N PHE A 155 -6.85 15.10 -5.25
CA PHE A 155 -5.63 15.77 -5.69
C PHE A 155 -4.43 15.34 -4.84
N LYS A 156 -4.64 15.17 -3.53
CA LYS A 156 -3.58 14.75 -2.58
C LYS A 156 -3.07 13.33 -2.87
N LEU A 157 -3.85 12.49 -3.57
CA LEU A 157 -3.38 11.18 -4.05
C LEU A 157 -2.40 11.27 -5.23
N TYR A 158 -2.23 12.45 -5.83
CA TYR A 158 -1.29 12.68 -6.93
C TYR A 158 -0.26 13.75 -6.55
N PRO A 159 0.61 13.48 -5.56
CA PRO A 159 1.59 14.45 -5.12
C PRO A 159 2.56 14.81 -6.25
N GLN A 160 3.01 16.07 -6.27
CA GLN A 160 4.13 16.49 -7.10
C GLN A 160 5.44 16.05 -6.45
N GLY A 161 6.36 15.48 -7.22
CA GLY A 161 7.67 15.02 -6.74
C GLY A 161 7.67 13.59 -6.16
N LYS A 162 8.74 13.26 -5.43
CA LYS A 162 8.99 11.91 -4.87
C LYS A 162 8.41 11.75 -3.45
N ILE A 163 7.17 12.17 -3.24
CA ILE A 163 6.48 11.99 -1.95
C ILE A 163 6.00 10.54 -1.85
N VAL A 164 6.32 9.88 -0.73
CA VAL A 164 5.93 8.49 -0.46
C VAL A 164 4.92 8.48 0.68
N GLY A 165 3.68 8.10 0.35
CA GLY A 165 2.60 7.99 1.33
C GLY A 165 2.11 9.35 1.85
N GLY A 166 1.11 9.28 2.72
CA GLY A 166 0.55 10.37 3.50
C GLY A 166 -0.78 9.93 4.09
N VAL A 167 -1.20 10.55 5.19
CA VAL A 167 -2.58 10.47 5.67
C VAL A 167 -3.30 11.75 5.24
N ILE A 168 -4.49 11.60 4.66
CA ILE A 168 -5.33 12.72 4.25
C ILE A 168 -6.44 12.83 5.28
N ASN A 169 -6.33 13.84 6.14
CA ASN A 169 -7.41 14.21 7.05
C ASN A 169 -8.36 15.15 6.31
N GLU A 170 -9.65 14.80 6.30
CA GLU A 170 -10.76 15.63 5.81
C GLU A 170 -11.81 15.81 6.90
#